data_AF-A0A2D7XES2-F1
#
_entry.id   AF-A0A2D7XES2-F1
#
_cell.length_a   1.000
_cell.length_b   1.000
_cell.length_c   1.000
_cell.angle_alpha   90.00
_cell.angle_beta   90.00
_cell.angle_gamma   90.00
#
_symmetry.space_group_name_H-M   'P 1'
#
loop_
_entity.id
_entity.type
_entity.pdbx_description
1 polymer ?
#
loop_
_entity_poly.entity_id
_entity_poly.type
_entity_poly.pdbx_seq_one_letter_code
_entity_poly.pdbx_strand_id
1 'polypeptide(L)' 'MAQVQIPPPRLPEAPQQYDVAYMADLLRALETFIAQERTPGEMRATKITLTDLPTSSSGLEVGALFNDSGTVKIVT' A
#
# COMPACT_ATOMS: atom_id res chain seq x y z
N MET A 1 3.49 -2.76 9.22
CA MET A 1 3.28 -1.59 8.35
C MET A 1 4.28 -1.76 7.22
N ALA A 2 3.83 -1.85 5.97
CA ALA A 2 4.73 -1.95 4.84
C ALA A 2 5.64 -0.70 4.84
N GLN A 3 6.96 -0.88 4.74
CA GLN A 3 7.87 0.26 4.68
C GLN A 3 7.75 0.86 3.28
N VAL A 4 6.92 1.88 3.13
CA VAL A 4 6.96 2.73 1.95
C VAL A 4 8.27 3.51 2.03
N GLN A 5 9.19 3.30 1.08
CA GLN A 5 10.51 3.95 1.05
C GLN A 5 10.44 5.48 0.79
N ILE A 6 9.23 6.03 0.72
CA ILE A 6 8.97 7.45 0.53
C ILE A 6 8.64 8.06 1.90
N PRO A 7 9.40 9.03 2.40
CA PRO A 7 9.10 9.68 3.68
C PRO A 7 7.73 10.38 3.63
N PRO A 8 6.91 10.29 4.70
CA PRO A 8 5.56 10.86 4.72
C PRO A 8 5.60 12.38 4.45
N PRO A 9 4.72 12.90 3.58
CA PRO A 9 4.69 14.33 3.30
C PRO A 9 4.24 15.11 4.55
N ARG A 10 4.86 16.26 4.78
CA ARG A 10 4.41 17.21 5.79
C ARG A 10 3.44 18.19 5.15
N LEU A 11 2.26 18.35 5.75
CA LEU A 11 1.30 19.35 5.32
C LEU A 11 1.74 20.74 5.80
N PRO A 12 1.70 21.77 4.95
CA PRO A 12 1.99 23.14 5.36
C PRO A 12 0.93 23.69 6.33
N GLU A 13 1.30 24.64 7.18
CA GLU A 13 0.34 25.33 8.04
C GLU A 13 -0.56 26.27 7.23
N ALA A 14 -1.85 26.29 7.57
CA ALA A 14 -2.84 27.06 6.83
C ALA A 14 -2.57 28.58 6.93
N PRO A 15 -2.47 29.30 5.79
CA PRO A 15 -2.29 30.73 5.80
C PRO A 15 -3.61 31.45 6.15
N GLN A 16 -3.50 32.65 6.72
CA GLN A 16 -4.67 33.48 7.05
C GLN A 16 -5.37 34.07 5.82
N GLN A 17 -4.68 34.10 4.69
CA GLN A 17 -5.11 34.66 3.42
C GLN A 17 -4.73 33.68 2.31
N TYR A 18 -5.36 33.83 1.15
CA TYR A 18 -5.00 33.01 0.00
C TYR A 18 -3.54 33.24 -0.40
N ASP A 19 -2.76 32.15 -0.46
CA ASP A 19 -1.37 32.14 -0.86
C ASP A 19 -1.15 31.05 -1.94
N VAL A 20 -0.64 31.46 -3.09
CA VAL A 20 -0.37 30.58 -4.24
C VAL A 20 0.73 29.57 -3.90
N ALA A 21 1.76 29.97 -3.13
CA ALA A 21 2.85 29.09 -2.73
C ALA A 21 2.33 27.99 -1.79
N TYR A 22 1.49 28.35 -0.82
CA TYR A 22 0.83 27.37 0.06
C TYR A 22 0.02 26.34 -0.73
N MET A 23 -0.77 26.79 -1.72
CA MET A 23 -1.57 25.88 -2.54
C MET A 23 -0.70 24.95 -3.39
N ALA A 24 0.42 25.44 -3.92
CA ALA A 24 1.38 24.60 -4.65
C ALA A 24 2.05 23.55 -3.74
N ASP A 25 2.40 23.91 -2.51
CA ASP A 25 2.99 22.98 -1.54
C ASP A 25 1.98 21.94 -1.06
N LEU A 26 0.72 22.33 -0.86
CA LEU A 26 -0.36 21.40 -0.50
C LEU A 26 -0.61 20.38 -1.62
N LEU A 27 -0.64 20.82 -2.88
CA LEU A 27 -0.75 19.93 -4.04
C LEU A 27 0.41 18.94 -4.11
N ARG A 28 1.65 19.40 -3.93
CA ARG A 28 2.84 18.53 -3.92
C ARG A 28 2.81 17.50 -2.79
N ALA A 29 2.37 17.91 -1.59
CA ALA A 29 2.20 17.01 -0.46
C ALA A 29 1.12 15.95 -0.75
N LEU A 30 0.02 16.34 -1.38
CA LEU A 30 -1.06 15.42 -1.78
C LEU A 30 -0.61 14.43 -2.86
N GLU A 31 0.13 14.88 -3.87
CA GLU A 31 0.70 14.01 -4.90
C GLU A 31 1.64 12.95 -4.30
N THR A 32 2.47 13.36 -3.34
CA THR A 32 3.37 12.45 -2.61
C THR A 32 2.58 11.43 -1.79
N PHE A 33 1.51 11.86 -1.12
CA PHE A 33 0.63 10.97 -0.38
C PHE A 33 -0.08 9.96 -1.31
N ILE A 34 -0.61 10.41 -2.44
CA ILE A 34 -1.25 9.53 -3.44
C ILE A 34 -0.23 8.53 -3.99
N ALA A 35 1.01 8.95 -4.25
CA ALA A 35 2.07 8.06 -4.69
C ALA A 35 2.40 7.00 -3.63
N GLN A 36 2.40 7.37 -2.34
CA GLN A 36 2.60 6.44 -1.23
C GLN A 36 1.48 5.40 -1.14
N GLU A 37 0.22 5.83 -1.21
CA GLU A 37 -0.95 4.93 -1.18
C GLU A 37 -0.95 3.95 -2.36
N ARG A 38 -0.52 4.40 -3.54
CA ARG A 38 -0.45 3.56 -4.75
C ARG A 38 0.81 2.71 -4.84
N THR A 39 1.78 2.90 -3.97
CA THR A 39 3.00 2.09 -3.95
C THR A 39 2.80 0.94 -2.95
N PRO A 40 2.49 -0.29 -3.40
CA PRO A 40 2.48 -1.44 -2.51
C PRO A 40 3.88 -1.61 -1.91
N GLY A 41 4.03 -1.22 -0.65
CA GLY A 41 5.30 -1.35 0.06
C GLY A 41 5.63 -2.82 0.36
N GLU A 42 6.90 -3.10 0.59
CA GLU A 42 7.33 -4.43 1.01
C GLU A 42 6.77 -4.77 2.40
N MET A 43 6.21 -5.97 2.53
CA MET A 43 5.73 -6.47 3.81
C MET A 43 6.86 -7.20 4.54
N ARG A 44 7.29 -6.64 5.69
CA ARG A 44 8.16 -7.35 6.64
C ARG A 44 7.36 -7.73 7.88
N ALA A 45 7.18 -9.02 8.11
CA ALA A 45 6.48 -9.55 9.29
C ALA A 45 7.26 -10.71 9.89
N THR A 46 7.26 -10.82 11.22
CA THR A 46 7.86 -11.94 11.96
C THR A 46 6.91 -13.12 12.08
N LYS A 47 5.60 -12.88 11.99
CA LYS A 47 4.54 -13.90 11.95
C LYS A 47 3.38 -13.38 11.10
N ILE A 48 2.87 -14.22 10.21
CA ILE A 48 1.68 -13.95 9.38
C ILE A 48 0.74 -15.14 9.53
N THR A 49 -0.55 -14.87 9.69
CA THR A 49 -1.62 -15.88 9.66
C THR A 49 -2.64 -15.46 8.60
N LEU A 50 -2.78 -16.24 7.53
CA LEU A 50 -3.78 -16.05 6.48
C LEU A 50 -4.94 -17.00 6.76
N THR A 51 -6.07 -16.46 7.22
CA THR A 51 -7.18 -17.26 7.77
C THR A 51 -8.20 -17.72 6.74
N ASP A 52 -8.20 -17.13 5.55
CA ASP A 52 -9.22 -17.35 4.51
C ASP A 52 -8.57 -17.59 3.14
N LEU A 53 -7.59 -18.49 3.10
CA LEU A 53 -6.99 -18.90 1.83
C LEU A 53 -7.95 -19.85 1.07
N PRO A 54 -8.18 -19.61 -0.23
CA PRO A 54 -8.94 -20.53 -1.07
C PRO A 54 -8.34 -21.94 -1.05
N THR A 55 -9.15 -22.97 -1.23
CA THR A 55 -8.68 -24.38 -1.20
C THR A 55 -8.27 -24.92 -2.58
N SER A 56 -8.36 -24.10 -3.63
CA SER A 56 -7.98 -24.47 -5.00
C SER A 56 -7.55 -23.24 -5.81
N SER A 57 -6.81 -23.46 -6.89
CA SER A 57 -6.40 -22.40 -7.83
C SER A 57 -7.48 -21.98 -8.83
N SER A 58 -8.62 -22.66 -8.88
CA SER A 58 -9.63 -22.44 -9.93
C SER A 58 -10.26 -21.05 -9.83
N GLY A 59 -10.17 -20.27 -10.90
CA GLY A 59 -10.74 -18.92 -10.99
C GLY A 59 -9.91 -17.84 -10.27
N LEU A 60 -8.72 -18.18 -9.77
CA LEU A 60 -7.78 -17.22 -9.19
C LEU A 60 -6.83 -16.68 -10.26
N GLU A 61 -6.34 -15.47 -10.04
CA GLU A 61 -5.33 -14.83 -10.88
C GLU A 61 -3.92 -15.43 -10.66
N VAL A 62 -3.05 -15.30 -11.66
CA VAL A 62 -1.64 -15.70 -11.55
C VAL A 62 -0.97 -14.92 -10.42
N GLY A 63 -0.28 -15.62 -9.53
CA GLY A 63 0.36 -15.05 -8.34
C GLY A 63 -0.49 -15.10 -7.07
N ALA A 64 -1.78 -15.47 -7.15
CA ALA A 64 -2.61 -15.64 -5.96
C ALA A 64 -2.12 -16.81 -5.09
N LEU A 65 -2.21 -16.66 -3.77
CA LEU A 65 -1.93 -17.74 -2.81
C LEU A 65 -3.19 -18.55 -2.55
N PHE A 66 -3.06 -19.87 -2.47
CA PHE A 66 -4.12 -20.78 -2.09
C PHE A 66 -3.57 -21.91 -1.21
N ASN A 67 -4.44 -22.53 -0.43
CA ASN A 67 -4.12 -23.67 0.41
C ASN A 67 -4.55 -24.95 -0.31
N ASP A 68 -3.62 -25.88 -0.52
CA ASP A 68 -3.93 -27.22 -1.00
C ASP A 68 -3.65 -28.23 0.12
N SER A 69 -4.71 -28.66 0.80
CA SER A 69 -4.66 -29.65 1.89
C SER A 69 -3.58 -29.39 2.96
N GLY A 70 -3.41 -28.12 3.36
CA GLY A 70 -2.44 -27.70 4.38
C GLY A 70 -1.12 -27.16 3.82
N THR A 71 -0.92 -27.19 2.50
CA THR A 71 0.26 -26.63 1.83
C THR A 71 -0.10 -25.30 1.17
N VAL A 72 0.64 -24.24 1.45
CA VAL A 72 0.49 -22.97 0.72
C VAL A 72 1.13 -23.11 -0.66
N LYS A 73 0.36 -22.83 -1.71
CA LYS A 73 0.77 -22.83 -3.11
C LYS A 73 0.46 -21.48 -3.76
N ILE A 74 1.14 -21.20 -4.87
CA ILE A 74 0.92 -20.02 -5.71
C ILE A 74 0.34 -20.45 -7.05
N VAL A 75 -0.62 -19.69 -7.56
CA VAL A 75 -1.13 -19.88 -8.93
C VAL A 75 -0.03 -19.46 -9.90
N THR A 76 0.33 -20.37 -10.80
CA THR A 76 1.33 -20.17 -11.86
C THR A 76 0.65 -20.01 -13.21
#